data_AF-A0A928UAC0-F1
#
_entry.id   AF-A0A928UAC0-F1
#
_cell.length_a   1.000
_cell.length_b   1.000
_cell.length_c   1.000
_cell.angle_alpha   90.00
_cell.angle_beta   90.00
_cell.angle_gamma   90.00
#
_symmetry.space_group_name_H-M   'P 1'
#
loop_
_entity.id
_entity.type
_entity.pdbx_description
1 polymer ?
#
loop_
_entity_poly.entity_id
_entity_poly.type
_entity_poly.pdbx_seq_one_letter_code
_entity_poly.pdbx_strand_id
1 'polypeptide(L)'
;MGRSEDIFEKIVKDGEKAINEFILSQKSEELFLDFKRSADEGSGSKLNDTDRKNLAKAISGFGNSEGGVVVWGIDCSKNEDNADVPHSKYPIKNVKRFVSWLEGTVSGCTVPPHTKVQHHYIVINDKEDGFVATMIPKSDHAPHQVVVNCNYQYHYYIRAGSNFEHTPHAVLAGMFGRRPQPDVYHNYLIDPAEIINGIMKIRIGFAIRNNGPGVASDLFMNLNTMLLPGENCDCTPDVKEDHWIPQITKGFKKGQVIVNAISRYTLRLAPEVFYTPISILLDIAPPFTEKLIIDGNCGCGQSPSCKFRIENDCKTIEDLYNNFVEKGKNCILTDKEKYNLAIKILNIAPTHKRSNSK
;
A
#
# COMPACT_ATOMS: atom_id res chain seq x y z
N MET A 1 5.34 4.26 0.60
CA MET A 1 4.32 5.15 1.16
C MET A 1 4.54 6.51 0.54
N GLY A 2 3.48 7.13 0.03
CA GLY A 2 3.52 8.49 -0.49
C GLY A 2 3.17 9.50 0.61
N ARG A 3 3.38 10.78 0.32
CA ARG A 3 3.20 11.86 1.29
C ARG A 3 1.75 11.99 1.77
N SER A 4 0.77 11.73 0.89
CA SER A 4 -0.65 11.78 1.22
C SER A 4 -1.06 10.66 2.20
N GLU A 5 -0.51 9.46 2.05
CA GLU A 5 -0.73 8.37 3.01
C GLU A 5 -0.13 8.71 4.38
N ASP A 6 1.08 9.27 4.43
CA ASP A 6 1.72 9.68 5.70
C ASP A 6 0.88 10.74 6.45
N ILE A 7 0.34 11.72 5.72
CA ILE A 7 -0.56 12.74 6.29
C ILE A 7 -1.82 12.09 6.84
N PHE A 8 -2.44 11.20 6.08
CA PHE A 8 -3.67 10.53 6.48
C PHE A 8 -3.46 9.64 7.71
N GLU A 9 -2.41 8.82 7.71
CA GLU A 9 -2.08 7.96 8.86
C GLU A 9 -1.79 8.78 10.13
N LYS A 10 -1.10 9.91 9.99
CA LYS A 10 -0.89 10.83 11.11
C LYS A 10 -2.22 11.38 11.66
N ILE A 11 -3.16 11.76 10.79
CA ILE A 11 -4.49 12.22 11.21
C ILE A 11 -5.28 11.09 11.88
N VAL A 12 -5.24 9.87 11.34
CA VAL A 12 -5.90 8.70 11.94
C VAL A 12 -5.35 8.40 13.34
N LYS A 13 -4.04 8.56 13.53
CA LYS A 13 -3.36 8.27 14.80
C LYS A 13 -3.56 9.36 15.86
N ASP A 14 -3.36 10.62 15.48
CA ASP A 14 -3.27 11.75 16.42
C ASP A 14 -4.54 12.63 16.44
N GLY A 15 -5.49 12.38 15.53
CA GLY A 15 -6.81 13.02 15.50
C GLY A 15 -6.74 14.54 15.33
N GLU A 16 -7.49 15.26 16.18
CA GLU A 16 -7.57 16.73 16.16
C GLU A 16 -6.20 17.41 16.33
N LYS A 17 -5.26 16.79 17.06
CA LYS A 17 -3.92 17.36 17.26
C LYS A 17 -3.16 17.48 15.95
N ALA A 18 -3.17 16.44 15.12
CA ALA A 18 -2.56 16.48 13.80
C ALA A 18 -3.21 17.53 12.90
N ILE A 19 -4.54 17.66 12.95
CA ILE A 19 -5.26 18.70 12.22
C ILE A 19 -4.74 20.09 12.60
N ASN A 20 -4.56 20.38 13.90
CA ASN A 20 -4.03 21.67 14.35
C ASN A 20 -2.63 21.95 13.81
N GLU A 21 -1.76 20.95 13.81
CA GLU A 21 -0.40 21.07 13.26
C GLU A 21 -0.43 21.35 11.76
N PHE A 22 -1.32 20.71 11.02
CA PHE A 22 -1.47 20.92 9.58
C PHE A 22 -2.10 22.27 9.23
N ILE A 23 -3.00 22.78 10.06
CA ILE A 23 -3.51 24.15 9.94
C ILE A 23 -2.36 25.16 10.06
N LEU A 24 -1.45 24.97 11.02
CA LEU A 24 -0.31 25.87 11.23
C LEU A 24 0.77 25.75 10.13
N SER A 25 0.96 24.56 9.57
CA SER A 25 2.02 24.27 8.59
C SER A 25 1.54 24.22 7.13
N GLN A 26 0.30 24.60 6.85
CA GLN A 26 -0.40 24.36 5.58
C GLN A 26 0.41 24.67 4.31
N LYS A 27 1.18 25.77 4.27
CA LYS A 27 2.01 26.11 3.09
C LYS A 27 2.99 25.02 2.69
N SER A 28 3.46 24.21 3.64
CA SER A 28 4.35 23.09 3.38
C SER A 28 3.63 21.90 2.73
N GLU A 29 2.32 21.77 2.91
CA GLU A 29 1.53 20.59 2.52
C GLU A 29 0.46 20.90 1.47
N GLU A 30 0.45 22.10 0.90
CA GLU A 30 -0.62 22.56 0.01
C GLU A 30 -0.81 21.65 -1.22
N LEU A 31 0.21 20.94 -1.68
CA LEU A 31 0.08 20.01 -2.79
C LEU A 31 -0.68 18.72 -2.43
N PHE A 32 -0.73 18.35 -1.15
CA PHE A 32 -1.29 17.07 -0.69
C PHE A 32 -2.43 17.23 0.31
N LEU A 33 -2.70 18.45 0.78
CA LEU A 33 -3.71 18.72 1.79
C LEU A 33 -4.66 19.83 1.35
N ASP A 34 -5.96 19.56 1.47
CA ASP A 34 -7.03 20.52 1.23
C ASP A 34 -7.98 20.56 2.43
N PHE A 35 -8.53 21.73 2.69
CA PHE A 35 -9.49 21.95 3.77
C PHE A 35 -10.83 22.38 3.19
N LYS A 36 -11.92 21.82 3.73
CA LYS A 36 -13.28 22.16 3.30
C LYS A 36 -14.19 22.33 4.51
N ARG A 37 -14.96 23.41 4.51
CA ARG A 37 -16.11 23.56 5.38
C ARG A 37 -17.30 22.84 4.73
N SER A 38 -18.02 22.03 5.49
CA SER A 38 -19.30 21.46 5.04
C SER A 38 -20.35 22.57 4.99
N ALA A 39 -21.12 22.61 3.90
CA ALA A 39 -22.08 23.68 3.64
C ALA A 39 -23.19 23.78 4.70
N ASP A 40 -23.56 22.66 5.33
CA ASP A 40 -24.59 22.59 6.38
C ASP A 40 -24.07 21.95 7.67
N GLU A 41 -22.75 21.79 7.82
CA GLU A 41 -22.10 21.19 9.00
C GLU A 41 -22.65 19.79 9.32
N GLY A 42 -23.13 19.05 8.30
CA GLY A 42 -23.73 17.72 8.46
C GLY A 42 -25.12 17.71 9.09
N SER A 43 -25.77 18.87 9.21
CA SER A 43 -27.11 19.00 9.82
C SER A 43 -28.26 18.51 8.94
N GLY A 44 -28.03 18.34 7.64
CA GLY A 44 -29.03 17.86 6.68
C GLY A 44 -29.48 16.40 6.88
N SER A 45 -30.35 15.93 5.99
CA SER A 45 -30.79 14.52 5.92
C SER A 45 -30.00 13.68 4.89
N LYS A 46 -29.22 14.34 4.03
CA LYS A 46 -28.33 13.76 3.01
C LYS A 46 -27.13 14.69 2.82
N LEU A 47 -26.07 14.20 2.15
CA LEU A 47 -24.94 15.04 1.75
C LEU A 47 -25.42 16.24 0.94
N ASN A 48 -25.03 17.44 1.37
CA ASN A 48 -25.33 18.68 0.67
C ASN A 48 -24.75 18.67 -0.75
N ASP A 49 -25.45 19.28 -1.72
CA ASP A 49 -25.00 19.30 -3.11
C ASP A 49 -23.65 20.04 -3.29
N THR A 50 -23.37 21.05 -2.45
CA THR A 50 -22.07 21.74 -2.41
C THR A 50 -20.96 20.82 -1.93
N ASP A 51 -21.20 20.04 -0.88
CA ASP A 51 -20.22 19.09 -0.34
C ASP A 51 -19.97 17.95 -1.33
N ARG A 52 -21.03 17.49 -2.00
CA ARG A 52 -20.94 16.54 -3.11
C ARG A 52 -20.08 17.06 -4.26
N LYS A 53 -20.25 18.32 -4.66
CA LYS A 53 -19.42 18.97 -5.69
C LYS A 53 -17.96 19.10 -5.25
N ASN A 54 -17.72 19.50 -4.01
CA ASN A 54 -16.38 19.61 -3.43
C ASN A 54 -15.68 18.24 -3.40
N LEU A 55 -16.40 17.18 -2.99
CA LEU A 55 -15.89 15.82 -3.00
C LEU A 55 -15.52 15.38 -4.42
N ALA A 56 -16.41 15.58 -5.39
CA ALA A 56 -16.14 15.20 -6.78
C ALA A 56 -14.94 15.95 -7.38
N LYS A 57 -14.84 17.26 -7.12
CA LYS A 57 -13.70 18.09 -7.53
C LYS A 57 -12.41 17.60 -6.91
N ALA A 58 -12.42 17.24 -5.62
CA ALA A 58 -11.25 16.72 -4.93
C ALA A 58 -10.84 15.34 -5.46
N ILE A 59 -11.79 14.42 -5.68
CA ILE A 59 -11.51 13.10 -6.26
C ILE A 59 -10.86 13.22 -7.64
N SER A 60 -11.42 14.08 -8.50
CA SER A 60 -10.83 14.37 -9.81
C SER A 60 -9.45 15.03 -9.67
N GLY A 61 -9.35 16.11 -8.89
CA GLY A 61 -8.13 16.89 -8.72
C GLY A 61 -6.95 16.11 -8.16
N PHE A 62 -7.14 15.39 -7.04
CA PHE A 62 -6.09 14.58 -6.44
C PHE A 62 -5.85 13.27 -7.20
N GLY A 63 -6.91 12.60 -7.67
CA GLY A 63 -6.78 11.35 -8.43
C GLY A 63 -6.04 11.52 -9.77
N ASN A 64 -6.17 12.69 -10.40
CA ASN A 64 -5.43 13.07 -11.61
C ASN A 64 -4.01 13.62 -11.31
N SER A 65 -3.69 13.84 -10.03
CA SER A 65 -2.39 14.33 -9.54
C SER A 65 -1.67 13.22 -8.74
N GLU A 66 -0.88 13.58 -7.73
CA GLU A 66 -0.13 12.64 -6.88
C GLU A 66 -0.94 12.12 -5.67
N GLY A 67 -2.27 12.28 -5.70
CA GLY A 67 -3.13 12.03 -4.53
C GLY A 67 -3.10 13.16 -3.50
N GLY A 68 -3.88 13.01 -2.44
CA GLY A 68 -3.99 13.99 -1.36
C GLY A 68 -5.05 13.65 -0.32
N VAL A 69 -5.21 14.53 0.66
CA VAL A 69 -6.13 14.41 1.79
C VAL A 69 -7.01 15.66 1.83
N VAL A 70 -8.32 15.46 1.95
CA VAL A 70 -9.28 16.53 2.26
C VAL A 70 -9.70 16.40 3.71
N VAL A 71 -9.56 17.46 4.49
CA VAL A 71 -10.11 17.51 5.85
C VAL A 71 -11.37 18.38 5.86
N TRP A 72 -12.48 17.78 6.25
CA TRP A 72 -13.80 18.39 6.32
C TRP A 72 -14.08 18.95 7.71
N GLY A 73 -14.73 20.12 7.76
CA GLY A 73 -15.04 20.86 8.97
C GLY A 73 -14.05 21.98 9.29
N ILE A 74 -13.30 22.45 8.30
CA ILE A 74 -12.31 23.54 8.46
C ILE A 74 -12.55 24.58 7.39
N ASP A 75 -12.70 25.84 7.80
CA ASP A 75 -12.90 26.95 6.89
C ASP A 75 -11.58 27.62 6.53
N CYS A 76 -11.38 27.80 5.22
CA CYS A 76 -10.23 28.46 4.61
C CYS A 76 -10.63 29.73 3.86
N SER A 77 -11.85 30.26 4.06
CA SER A 77 -12.26 31.50 3.43
C SER A 77 -11.26 32.63 3.68
N LYS A 78 -10.91 33.37 2.61
CA LYS A 78 -10.02 34.53 2.67
C LYS A 78 -10.50 35.56 3.69
N ASN A 79 -9.63 35.95 4.61
CA ASN A 79 -9.81 37.17 5.40
C ASN A 79 -9.52 38.41 4.52
N GLU A 80 -9.86 39.60 5.03
CA GLU A 80 -9.72 40.91 4.37
C GLU A 80 -8.31 41.17 3.79
N ASP A 81 -7.28 40.45 4.25
CA ASP A 81 -5.88 40.50 3.78
C ASP A 81 -5.52 39.52 2.63
N ASN A 82 -6.51 38.90 1.98
CA ASN A 82 -6.34 38.11 0.74
C ASN A 82 -5.44 36.85 0.82
N ALA A 83 -5.12 36.36 2.02
CA ALA A 83 -4.41 35.10 2.23
C ALA A 83 -5.38 33.94 2.55
N ASP A 84 -5.24 32.81 1.85
CA ASP A 84 -5.90 31.53 2.19
C ASP A 84 -5.22 30.96 3.44
N VAL A 85 -5.76 31.24 4.63
CA VAL A 85 -5.27 30.64 5.89
C VAL A 85 -6.44 30.01 6.63
N PRO A 86 -6.39 28.69 6.95
CA PRO A 86 -7.38 28.01 7.78
C PRO A 86 -7.36 28.61 9.16
N HIS A 87 -8.45 29.27 9.56
CA HIS A 87 -8.52 29.92 10.87
C HIS A 87 -9.63 29.37 11.77
N SER A 88 -10.69 28.79 11.20
CA SER A 88 -11.89 28.43 11.97
C SER A 88 -12.30 26.98 11.78
N LYS A 89 -12.46 26.27 12.91
CA LYS A 89 -13.00 24.92 12.96
C LYS A 89 -14.52 24.96 13.02
N TYR A 90 -15.16 24.18 12.16
CA TYR A 90 -16.60 23.97 12.10
C TYR A 90 -16.88 22.46 12.17
N PRO A 91 -16.93 21.90 13.39
CA PRO A 91 -17.18 20.47 13.58
C PRO A 91 -18.49 20.03 12.91
N ILE A 92 -18.43 18.90 12.22
CA ILE A 92 -19.55 18.26 11.56
C ILE A 92 -20.39 17.54 12.61
N LYS A 93 -21.70 17.78 12.59
CA LYS A 93 -22.66 17.14 13.47
C LYS A 93 -22.86 15.68 13.08
N ASN A 94 -22.73 14.78 14.06
CA ASN A 94 -22.76 13.33 13.84
C ASN A 94 -21.82 12.90 12.70
N VAL A 95 -20.53 12.92 13.01
CA VAL A 95 -19.45 12.72 12.04
C VAL A 95 -19.50 11.35 11.35
N LYS A 96 -19.97 10.31 12.06
CA LYS A 96 -20.12 8.94 11.52
C LYS A 96 -21.16 8.90 10.40
N ARG A 97 -22.29 9.56 10.60
CA ARG A 97 -23.34 9.68 9.58
C ARG A 97 -22.84 10.42 8.34
N PHE A 98 -22.07 11.49 8.54
CA PHE A 98 -21.46 12.22 7.43
C PHE A 98 -20.52 11.35 6.60
N VAL A 99 -19.68 10.53 7.24
CA VAL A 99 -18.84 9.53 6.55
C VAL A 99 -19.69 8.56 5.72
N SER A 100 -20.78 8.02 6.27
CA SER A 100 -21.67 7.13 5.52
C SER A 100 -22.24 7.78 4.26
N TRP A 101 -22.54 9.09 4.32
CA TRP A 101 -23.00 9.82 3.14
C TRP A 101 -21.89 10.05 2.10
N LEU A 102 -20.66 10.35 2.54
CA LEU A 102 -19.52 10.47 1.62
C LEU A 102 -19.29 9.15 0.88
N GLU A 103 -19.20 8.04 1.62
CA GLU A 103 -19.00 6.68 1.07
C GLU A 103 -20.06 6.33 0.02
N GLY A 104 -21.34 6.58 0.32
CA GLY A 104 -22.44 6.33 -0.61
C GLY A 104 -22.42 7.19 -1.87
N THR A 105 -21.56 8.20 -1.93
CA THR A 105 -21.49 9.17 -3.03
C THR A 105 -20.27 9.01 -3.93
N VAL A 106 -19.17 8.42 -3.43
CA VAL A 106 -17.87 8.30 -4.14
C VAL A 106 -18.03 7.72 -5.56
N SER A 107 -18.80 6.64 -5.71
CA SER A 107 -18.93 5.94 -6.99
C SER A 107 -19.61 6.78 -8.08
N GLY A 108 -20.45 7.74 -7.70
CA GLY A 108 -21.15 8.65 -8.61
C GLY A 108 -20.45 9.99 -8.81
N CYS A 109 -19.28 10.21 -8.20
CA CYS A 109 -18.58 11.49 -8.30
C CYS A 109 -17.85 11.66 -9.63
N THR A 110 -17.18 10.61 -10.11
CA THR A 110 -16.32 10.65 -11.30
C THR A 110 -16.48 9.45 -12.21
N VAL A 111 -16.08 9.62 -13.47
CA VAL A 111 -15.92 8.53 -14.45
C VAL A 111 -14.46 8.49 -14.93
N PRO A 112 -13.76 7.35 -14.79
CA PRO A 112 -14.17 6.17 -14.02
C PRO A 112 -14.31 6.51 -12.51
N PRO A 113 -15.04 5.70 -11.73
CA PRO A 113 -15.08 5.85 -10.28
C PRO A 113 -13.71 5.63 -9.65
N HIS A 114 -13.38 6.39 -8.60
CA HIS A 114 -12.14 6.18 -7.85
C HIS A 114 -12.42 5.30 -6.61
N THR A 115 -12.19 4.00 -6.73
CA THR A 115 -12.56 3.01 -5.69
C THR A 115 -11.63 2.97 -4.48
N LYS A 116 -10.42 3.54 -4.58
CA LYS A 116 -9.42 3.56 -3.50
C LYS A 116 -9.58 4.75 -2.53
N VAL A 117 -10.62 5.57 -2.67
CA VAL A 117 -10.89 6.70 -1.76
C VAL A 117 -11.29 6.16 -0.38
N GLN A 118 -10.72 6.73 0.68
CA GLN A 118 -10.98 6.33 2.07
C GLN A 118 -11.44 7.51 2.90
N HIS A 119 -12.38 7.26 3.81
CA HIS A 119 -12.89 8.27 4.74
C HIS A 119 -12.62 7.81 6.18
N HIS A 120 -12.23 8.74 7.05
CA HIS A 120 -12.03 8.49 8.46
C HIS A 120 -12.65 9.61 9.29
N TYR A 121 -13.49 9.25 10.25
CA TYR A 121 -14.08 10.21 11.17
C TYR A 121 -13.19 10.42 12.40
N ILE A 122 -13.18 11.64 12.91
CA ILE A 122 -12.45 12.05 14.10
C ILE A 122 -13.46 12.68 15.04
N VAL A 123 -13.70 12.08 16.20
CA VAL A 123 -14.66 12.58 17.19
C VAL A 123 -13.92 13.50 18.17
N ILE A 124 -14.49 14.66 18.47
CA ILE A 124 -13.90 15.64 19.41
C ILE A 124 -14.72 15.85 20.68
N ASN A 125 -15.96 15.36 20.72
CA ASN A 125 -16.85 15.52 21.86
C ASN A 125 -17.76 14.31 22.06
N ASP A 126 -18.43 14.26 23.22
CA ASP A 126 -19.37 13.19 23.57
C ASP A 126 -20.65 13.19 22.71
N LYS A 127 -20.87 14.23 21.90
CA LYS A 127 -22.03 14.39 21.02
C LYS A 127 -21.81 13.79 19.62
N GLU A 128 -20.70 13.06 19.43
CA GLU A 128 -20.27 12.50 18.14
C GLU A 128 -20.03 13.56 17.05
N ASP A 129 -19.76 14.80 17.42
CA ASP A 129 -19.32 15.82 16.46
C ASP A 129 -17.82 15.70 16.22
N GLY A 130 -17.37 16.21 15.07
CA GLY A 130 -15.93 16.33 14.80
C GLY A 130 -15.57 16.55 13.35
N PHE A 131 -14.50 15.93 12.88
CA PHE A 131 -13.92 16.18 11.56
C PHE A 131 -13.87 14.90 10.74
N VAL A 132 -13.79 15.04 9.41
CA VAL A 132 -13.57 13.89 8.52
C VAL A 132 -12.31 14.11 7.71
N ALA A 133 -11.42 13.12 7.68
CA ALA A 133 -10.33 13.06 6.73
C ALA A 133 -10.72 12.15 5.57
N THR A 134 -10.56 12.63 4.34
CA THR A 134 -10.79 11.86 3.12
C THR A 134 -9.48 11.73 2.36
N MET A 135 -8.92 10.53 2.32
CA MET A 135 -7.72 10.22 1.54
C MET A 135 -8.12 9.81 0.12
N ILE A 136 -7.54 10.49 -0.86
CA ILE A 136 -7.68 10.18 -2.29
C ILE A 136 -6.27 9.84 -2.78
N PRO A 137 -5.94 8.56 -2.97
CA PRO A 137 -4.62 8.18 -3.46
C PRO A 137 -4.44 8.60 -4.92
N LYS A 138 -3.21 8.54 -5.42
CA LYS A 138 -2.95 8.65 -6.86
C LYS A 138 -3.69 7.53 -7.60
N SER A 139 -4.29 7.87 -8.75
CA SER A 139 -5.01 6.89 -9.55
C SER A 139 -4.20 6.35 -10.72
N ASP A 140 -4.26 5.04 -10.88
CA ASP A 140 -3.74 4.31 -12.05
C ASP A 140 -4.71 4.37 -13.25
N HIS A 141 -5.94 4.85 -13.02
CA HIS A 141 -7.02 4.95 -14.00
C HIS A 141 -7.37 6.40 -14.37
N ALA A 142 -6.48 7.34 -14.05
CA ALA A 142 -6.61 8.71 -14.52
C ALA A 142 -6.69 8.75 -16.07
N PRO A 143 -7.47 9.66 -16.67
CA PRO A 143 -8.11 10.80 -16.02
C PRO A 143 -9.53 10.51 -15.46
N HIS A 144 -9.86 11.10 -14.32
CA HIS A 144 -11.17 11.08 -13.67
C HIS A 144 -11.97 12.34 -14.02
N GLN A 145 -13.06 12.17 -14.77
CA GLN A 145 -14.00 13.23 -15.14
C GLN A 145 -15.06 13.42 -14.05
N VAL A 146 -15.32 14.65 -13.61
CA VAL A 146 -16.44 14.95 -12.70
C VAL A 146 -17.77 14.85 -13.44
N VAL A 147 -18.71 14.10 -12.88
CA VAL A 147 -20.05 13.88 -13.47
C VAL A 147 -21.22 14.36 -12.59
N VAL A 148 -20.93 14.93 -11.41
CA VAL A 148 -21.96 15.38 -10.47
C VAL A 148 -22.65 16.66 -10.94
N ASN A 149 -23.88 16.54 -11.45
CA ASN A 149 -24.90 17.60 -11.61
C ASN A 149 -24.35 19.02 -11.92
N CYS A 150 -23.42 19.10 -12.86
CA CYS A 150 -22.72 20.32 -13.24
C CYS A 150 -23.41 20.99 -14.42
N ASN A 151 -24.73 21.27 -14.42
CA ASN A 151 -25.38 21.99 -15.53
C ASN A 151 -24.92 21.55 -16.96
N TYR A 152 -24.76 20.24 -17.18
CA TYR A 152 -24.25 19.64 -18.44
C TYR A 152 -22.79 19.93 -18.82
N GLN A 153 -21.96 20.43 -17.90
CA GLN A 153 -20.53 20.66 -18.10
C GLN A 153 -19.70 19.63 -17.34
N TYR A 154 -19.08 18.71 -18.08
CA TYR A 154 -18.17 17.73 -17.52
C TYR A 154 -16.75 18.28 -17.51
N HIS A 155 -16.11 18.26 -16.34
CA HIS A 155 -14.79 18.85 -16.14
C HIS A 155 -13.79 17.85 -15.60
N TYR A 156 -12.53 18.02 -16.00
CA TYR A 156 -11.38 17.36 -15.39
C TYR A 156 -10.65 18.39 -14.54
N TYR A 157 -10.30 18.00 -13.32
CA TYR A 157 -9.52 18.85 -12.41
C TYR A 157 -8.15 18.25 -12.15
N ILE A 158 -7.19 19.11 -11.85
CA ILE A 158 -5.85 18.75 -11.37
C ILE A 158 -5.49 19.63 -10.17
N ARG A 159 -4.66 19.12 -9.25
CA ARG A 159 -4.11 19.94 -8.16
C ARG A 159 -3.09 20.94 -8.71
N ALA A 160 -3.22 22.21 -8.33
CA ALA A 160 -2.29 23.29 -8.64
C ALA A 160 -2.15 24.20 -7.40
N GLY A 161 -1.02 24.07 -6.69
CA GLY A 161 -0.82 24.75 -5.40
C GLY A 161 -1.89 24.33 -4.39
N SER A 162 -2.56 25.31 -3.78
CA SER A 162 -3.66 25.10 -2.83
C SER A 162 -5.04 24.85 -3.47
N ASN A 163 -5.15 24.88 -4.80
CA ASN A 163 -6.43 24.85 -5.52
C ASN A 163 -6.56 23.68 -6.50
N PHE A 164 -7.81 23.40 -6.87
CA PHE A 164 -8.15 22.49 -7.97
C PHE A 164 -8.52 23.29 -9.20
N GLU A 165 -7.71 23.20 -10.23
CA GLU A 165 -7.86 23.92 -11.49
C GLU A 165 -8.32 22.99 -12.61
N HIS A 166 -8.93 23.55 -13.66
CA HIS A 166 -9.27 22.78 -14.85
C HIS A 166 -7.99 22.19 -15.47
N THR A 167 -8.02 20.90 -15.79
CA THR A 167 -6.87 20.24 -16.41
C THR A 167 -6.59 20.86 -17.79
N PRO A 168 -5.39 21.42 -18.03
CA PRO A 168 -5.06 21.98 -19.34
C PRO A 168 -5.14 20.92 -20.45
N HIS A 169 -5.53 21.34 -21.66
CA HIS A 169 -5.74 20.43 -22.79
C HIS A 169 -4.55 19.49 -23.05
N ALA A 170 -3.32 20.02 -23.06
CA ALA A 170 -2.11 19.22 -23.32
C ALA A 170 -1.87 18.16 -22.22
N VAL A 171 -2.16 18.50 -20.95
CA VAL A 171 -2.03 17.55 -19.82
C VAL A 171 -3.08 16.45 -19.96
N LEU A 172 -4.33 16.82 -20.27
CA LEU A 172 -5.42 15.87 -20.44
C LEU A 172 -5.18 14.94 -21.64
N ALA A 173 -4.72 15.46 -22.78
CA ALA A 173 -4.32 14.67 -23.94
C ALA A 173 -3.19 13.69 -23.58
N GLY A 174 -2.22 14.16 -22.78
CA GLY A 174 -1.18 13.31 -22.21
C GLY A 174 -1.74 12.20 -21.33
N MET A 175 -2.73 12.47 -20.48
CA MET A 175 -3.38 11.47 -19.61
C MET A 175 -4.08 10.37 -20.42
N PHE A 176 -4.82 10.72 -21.47
CA PHE A 176 -5.45 9.73 -22.37
C PHE A 176 -4.42 8.94 -23.21
N GLY A 177 -3.27 9.53 -23.51
CA GLY A 177 -2.18 8.88 -24.25
C GLY A 177 -1.26 8.00 -23.41
N ARG A 178 -1.45 7.95 -22.07
CA ARG A 178 -0.61 7.12 -21.20
C ARG A 178 -0.85 5.65 -21.51
N ARG A 179 0.22 4.96 -21.91
CA ARG A 179 0.20 3.49 -21.97
C ARG A 179 -0.05 2.96 -20.56
N PRO A 180 -0.95 1.97 -20.38
CA PRO A 180 -1.11 1.28 -19.11
C PRO A 180 0.25 0.87 -18.55
N GLN A 181 0.54 1.26 -17.31
CA GLN A 181 1.81 0.94 -16.66
C GLN A 181 1.66 -0.33 -15.82
N PRO A 182 2.67 -1.21 -15.80
CA PRO A 182 2.69 -2.30 -14.84
C PRO A 182 2.98 -1.78 -13.42
N ASP A 183 2.53 -2.53 -12.42
CA ASP A 183 2.86 -2.29 -11.01
C ASP A 183 3.33 -3.61 -10.41
N VAL A 184 4.64 -3.73 -10.25
CA VAL A 184 5.31 -5.00 -9.95
C VAL A 184 5.83 -5.02 -8.51
N TYR A 185 5.41 -6.02 -7.75
CA TYR A 185 5.83 -6.20 -6.36
C TYR A 185 5.98 -7.68 -6.00
N HIS A 186 6.64 -7.93 -4.87
CA HIS A 186 6.91 -9.28 -4.38
C HIS A 186 5.68 -9.89 -3.69
N ASN A 187 5.60 -11.20 -3.73
CA ASN A 187 4.66 -12.00 -2.93
C ASN A 187 5.36 -13.29 -2.48
N TYR A 188 4.81 -14.00 -1.51
CA TYR A 188 5.39 -15.23 -0.98
C TYR A 188 4.46 -16.43 -1.20
N LEU A 189 5.02 -17.56 -1.60
CA LEU A 189 4.41 -18.88 -1.47
C LEU A 189 5.25 -19.68 -0.48
N ILE A 190 4.61 -20.31 0.49
CA ILE A 190 5.31 -21.09 1.51
C ILE A 190 4.72 -22.49 1.54
N ASP A 191 5.59 -23.48 1.55
CA ASP A 191 5.20 -24.87 1.78
C ASP A 191 5.21 -25.19 3.29
N PRO A 192 4.41 -26.17 3.75
CA PRO A 192 4.45 -26.63 5.14
C PRO A 192 5.88 -26.99 5.59
N ALA A 193 6.29 -26.53 6.78
CA ALA A 193 7.59 -26.89 7.34
C ALA A 193 7.69 -28.39 7.63
N GLU A 194 8.84 -28.98 7.33
CA GLU A 194 9.15 -30.40 7.60
C GLU A 194 10.31 -30.50 8.60
N ILE A 195 10.27 -31.45 9.54
CA ILE A 195 11.47 -31.83 10.31
C ILE A 195 11.95 -33.19 9.83
N ILE A 196 13.22 -33.26 9.47
CA ILE A 196 13.91 -34.51 9.16
C ILE A 196 15.20 -34.53 9.98
N ASN A 197 15.35 -35.53 10.86
CA ASN A 197 16.56 -35.72 11.67
C ASN A 197 16.98 -34.48 12.49
N GLY A 198 16.01 -33.71 13.02
CA GLY A 198 16.27 -32.48 13.77
C GLY A 198 16.61 -31.26 12.90
N ILE A 199 16.58 -31.38 11.58
CA ILE A 199 16.70 -30.24 10.66
C ILE A 199 15.30 -29.85 10.21
N MET A 200 14.94 -28.59 10.42
CA MET A 200 13.69 -28.04 9.92
C MET A 200 13.89 -27.48 8.51
N LYS A 201 13.18 -28.03 7.54
CA LYS A 201 13.18 -27.60 6.15
C LYS A 201 11.99 -26.68 5.89
N ILE A 202 12.27 -25.50 5.35
CA ILE A 202 11.24 -24.52 4.94
C ILE A 202 11.51 -24.12 3.50
N ARG A 203 10.53 -24.32 2.61
CA ARG A 203 10.58 -23.83 1.24
C ARG A 203 9.74 -22.56 1.11
N ILE A 204 10.38 -21.47 0.66
CA ILE A 204 9.74 -20.20 0.35
C ILE A 204 9.96 -19.85 -1.12
N GLY A 205 8.88 -19.74 -1.87
CA GLY A 205 8.84 -19.19 -3.22
C GLY A 205 8.65 -17.68 -3.17
N PHE A 206 9.58 -16.94 -3.76
CA PHE A 206 9.47 -15.51 -3.98
C PHE A 206 8.79 -15.29 -5.33
N ALA A 207 7.55 -14.84 -5.28
CA ALA A 207 6.76 -14.50 -6.46
C ALA A 207 6.86 -13.01 -6.78
N ILE A 208 6.70 -12.72 -8.06
CA ILE A 208 6.47 -11.37 -8.59
C ILE A 208 5.03 -11.31 -9.06
N ARG A 209 4.28 -10.30 -8.64
CA ARG A 209 2.91 -10.05 -9.10
C ARG A 209 2.83 -8.70 -9.81
N ASN A 210 2.04 -8.65 -10.87
CA ASN A 210 1.66 -7.41 -11.54
C ASN A 210 0.23 -7.03 -11.14
N ASN A 211 0.03 -5.88 -10.52
CA ASN A 211 -1.28 -5.32 -10.18
C ASN A 211 -1.55 -4.01 -10.95
N GLY A 212 -0.72 -3.72 -11.94
CA GLY A 212 -0.90 -2.61 -12.86
C GLY A 212 -1.67 -3.03 -14.10
N PRO A 213 -2.37 -2.10 -14.76
CA PRO A 213 -3.11 -2.38 -15.98
C PRO A 213 -2.22 -2.65 -17.21
N GLY A 214 -0.92 -2.36 -17.12
CA GLY A 214 0.07 -2.64 -18.18
C GLY A 214 0.70 -4.03 -18.08
N VAL A 215 1.12 -4.59 -19.22
CA VAL A 215 1.94 -5.81 -19.24
C VAL A 215 3.36 -5.47 -18.80
N ALA A 216 3.90 -6.20 -17.83
CA ALA A 216 5.26 -6.01 -17.35
C ALA A 216 6.27 -6.81 -18.20
N SER A 217 7.41 -6.18 -18.52
CA SER A 217 8.57 -6.84 -19.16
C SER A 217 9.86 -6.52 -18.43
N ASP A 218 10.93 -7.24 -18.77
CA ASP A 218 12.26 -6.98 -18.21
C ASP A 218 12.24 -7.05 -16.68
N LEU A 219 11.59 -8.11 -16.18
CA LEU A 219 11.41 -8.37 -14.76
C LEU A 219 12.76 -8.73 -14.15
N PHE A 220 12.97 -8.33 -12.90
CA PHE A 220 14.12 -8.76 -12.13
C PHE A 220 13.72 -9.10 -10.69
N MET A 221 14.51 -9.96 -10.06
CA MET A 221 14.43 -10.28 -8.65
C MET A 221 15.83 -10.53 -8.11
N ASN A 222 16.16 -9.80 -7.05
CA ASN A 222 17.40 -9.94 -6.31
C ASN A 222 17.05 -10.36 -4.90
N LEU A 223 17.69 -11.40 -4.40
CA LEU A 223 17.57 -11.90 -3.05
C LEU A 223 18.96 -11.99 -2.43
N ASN A 224 19.09 -11.54 -1.20
CA ASN A 224 20.32 -11.59 -0.45
C ASN A 224 20.05 -12.17 0.94
N THR A 225 20.49 -13.41 1.14
CA THR A 225 20.46 -14.05 2.46
C THR A 225 21.63 -13.50 3.27
N MET A 226 21.36 -12.44 4.04
CA MET A 226 22.36 -11.69 4.79
C MET A 226 22.82 -12.46 6.03
N LEU A 227 21.90 -13.01 6.81
CA LEU A 227 22.21 -13.78 8.02
C LEU A 227 21.29 -15.00 8.11
N LEU A 228 21.86 -16.11 8.55
CA LEU A 228 21.10 -17.30 8.94
C LEU A 228 21.22 -17.53 10.44
N PRO A 229 20.24 -18.21 11.07
CA PRO A 229 20.16 -18.29 12.52
C PRO A 229 21.33 -18.99 13.24
N GLY A 230 22.18 -19.74 12.54
CA GLY A 230 23.32 -20.43 13.14
C GLY A 230 24.17 -21.18 12.10
N GLU A 231 25.29 -21.76 12.54
CA GLU A 231 26.28 -22.42 11.66
C GLU A 231 25.78 -23.73 11.03
N ASN A 232 24.74 -24.32 11.62
CA ASN A 232 24.07 -25.52 11.12
C ASN A 232 22.91 -25.19 10.18
N CYS A 233 22.64 -23.91 9.95
CA CYS A 233 21.64 -23.48 8.98
C CYS A 233 22.27 -23.35 7.58
N ASP A 234 21.49 -23.65 6.55
CA ASP A 234 21.91 -23.49 5.15
C ASP A 234 20.76 -22.93 4.30
N CYS A 235 21.11 -22.36 3.15
CA CYS A 235 20.18 -21.74 2.21
C CYS A 235 20.52 -22.22 0.80
N THR A 236 19.59 -22.92 0.17
CA THR A 236 19.74 -23.40 -1.20
C THR A 236 18.74 -22.69 -2.11
N PRO A 237 19.19 -21.85 -3.05
CA PRO A 237 18.30 -21.23 -4.03
C PRO A 237 17.94 -22.23 -5.14
N ASP A 238 16.75 -22.06 -5.69
CA ASP A 238 16.21 -22.78 -6.83
C ASP A 238 15.57 -21.76 -7.77
N VAL A 239 16.11 -21.61 -8.98
CA VAL A 239 15.67 -20.60 -9.95
C VAL A 239 15.11 -21.28 -11.19
N LYS A 240 13.96 -20.81 -11.69
CA LYS A 240 13.35 -21.33 -12.92
C LYS A 240 14.06 -20.83 -14.17
N GLU A 241 15.18 -21.46 -14.53
CA GLU A 241 16.10 -21.05 -15.61
C GLU A 241 15.48 -21.06 -17.02
N ASP A 242 14.35 -21.75 -17.22
CA ASP A 242 13.60 -21.75 -18.47
C ASP A 242 13.20 -20.33 -18.89
N HIS A 243 12.85 -19.49 -17.91
CA HIS A 243 12.37 -18.13 -18.13
C HIS A 243 13.25 -17.05 -17.50
N TRP A 244 14.26 -17.44 -16.71
CA TRP A 244 15.10 -16.52 -15.93
C TRP A 244 16.58 -16.82 -16.11
N ILE A 245 17.41 -15.78 -16.03
CA ILE A 245 18.86 -15.87 -16.11
C ILE A 245 19.41 -15.52 -14.73
N PRO A 246 19.84 -16.51 -13.94
CA PRO A 246 20.37 -16.28 -12.60
C PRO A 246 21.87 -15.98 -12.60
N GLN A 247 22.29 -15.20 -11.63
CA GLN A 247 23.66 -15.07 -11.14
C GLN A 247 23.63 -15.33 -9.64
N ILE A 248 24.20 -16.47 -9.23
CA ILE A 248 24.21 -16.93 -7.83
C ILE A 248 25.63 -16.82 -7.29
N THR A 249 25.79 -16.09 -6.20
CA THR A 249 27.06 -15.88 -5.51
C THR A 249 26.94 -16.36 -4.07
N LYS A 250 27.90 -17.17 -3.61
CA LYS A 250 28.00 -17.53 -2.19
C LYS A 250 28.63 -16.37 -1.41
N GLY A 251 28.06 -16.06 -0.24
CA GLY A 251 28.60 -15.05 0.66
C GLY A 251 29.83 -15.55 1.43
N PHE A 252 30.33 -14.70 2.33
CA PHE A 252 31.51 -15.01 3.14
C PHE A 252 31.20 -15.99 4.27
N LYS A 253 29.98 -15.93 4.83
CA LYS A 253 29.53 -16.90 5.84
C LYS A 253 28.84 -18.09 5.16
N LYS A 254 28.91 -19.25 5.81
CA LYS A 254 28.19 -20.46 5.40
C LYS A 254 26.68 -20.17 5.29
N GLY A 255 26.08 -20.66 4.20
CA GLY A 255 24.65 -20.47 3.90
C GLY A 255 24.25 -19.06 3.46
N GLN A 256 25.15 -18.08 3.40
CA GLN A 256 24.84 -16.82 2.73
C GLN A 256 24.81 -17.02 1.21
N VAL A 257 23.74 -16.58 0.59
CA VAL A 257 23.54 -16.66 -0.86
C VAL A 257 22.95 -15.37 -1.37
N ILE A 258 23.56 -14.84 -2.44
CA ILE A 258 23.07 -13.71 -3.22
C ILE A 258 22.60 -14.26 -4.56
N VAL A 259 21.31 -14.08 -4.87
CA VAL A 259 20.71 -14.45 -6.15
C VAL A 259 20.29 -13.17 -6.84
N ASN A 260 20.84 -12.90 -8.02
CA ASN A 260 20.33 -11.88 -8.92
C ASN A 260 19.76 -12.57 -10.15
N ALA A 261 18.49 -12.36 -10.45
CA ALA A 261 17.86 -13.00 -11.60
C ALA A 261 17.11 -11.96 -12.44
N ILE A 262 17.22 -12.07 -13.75
CA ILE A 262 16.49 -11.25 -14.72
C ILE A 262 15.69 -12.17 -15.64
N SER A 263 14.46 -11.79 -15.97
CA SER A 263 13.63 -12.55 -16.90
C SER A 263 14.19 -12.50 -18.32
N ARG A 264 14.04 -13.60 -19.06
CA ARG A 264 14.26 -13.61 -20.50
C ARG A 264 13.28 -12.66 -21.20
N TYR A 265 13.70 -12.11 -22.34
CA TYR A 265 12.88 -11.17 -23.13
C TYR A 265 11.53 -11.73 -23.58
N THR A 266 11.34 -13.05 -23.58
CA THR A 266 10.07 -13.70 -23.96
C THR A 266 9.05 -13.71 -22.83
N LEU A 267 9.49 -13.59 -21.57
CA LEU A 267 8.58 -13.55 -20.44
C LEU A 267 7.92 -12.18 -20.36
N ARG A 268 6.59 -12.20 -20.25
CA ARG A 268 5.74 -11.03 -20.05
C ARG A 268 4.72 -11.38 -18.97
N LEU A 269 4.53 -10.47 -18.01
CA LEU A 269 3.59 -10.69 -16.92
C LEU A 269 2.35 -9.83 -17.15
N ALA A 270 1.23 -10.47 -17.48
CA ALA A 270 -0.04 -9.81 -17.69
C ALA A 270 -0.57 -9.16 -16.38
N PRO A 271 -1.50 -8.19 -16.48
CA PRO A 271 -2.20 -7.65 -15.32
C PRO A 271 -2.82 -8.75 -14.45
N GLU A 272 -2.77 -8.57 -13.13
CA GLU A 272 -3.29 -9.48 -12.10
C GLU A 272 -2.64 -10.87 -12.02
N VAL A 273 -1.61 -11.15 -12.83
CA VAL A 273 -0.90 -12.43 -12.82
C VAL A 273 0.34 -12.35 -11.93
N PHE A 274 0.71 -13.48 -11.32
CA PHE A 274 1.98 -13.65 -10.62
C PHE A 274 2.80 -14.80 -11.20
N TYR A 275 4.12 -14.73 -11.02
CA TYR A 275 5.07 -15.76 -11.41
C TYR A 275 6.11 -15.94 -10.31
N THR A 276 6.53 -17.18 -10.03
CA THR A 276 7.51 -17.51 -8.98
C THR A 276 8.86 -17.85 -9.59
N PRO A 277 9.76 -16.87 -9.77
CA PRO A 277 11.06 -17.10 -10.40
C PRO A 277 12.07 -17.82 -9.51
N ILE A 278 12.06 -17.52 -8.21
CA ILE A 278 13.06 -18.00 -7.26
C ILE A 278 12.33 -18.65 -6.10
N SER A 279 12.78 -19.83 -5.70
CA SER A 279 12.46 -20.43 -4.41
C SER A 279 13.75 -20.59 -3.61
N ILE A 280 13.65 -20.53 -2.29
CA ILE A 280 14.75 -20.84 -1.38
C ILE A 280 14.30 -21.98 -0.48
N LEU A 281 15.14 -22.99 -0.36
CA LEU A 281 15.06 -24.00 0.68
C LEU A 281 15.98 -23.60 1.83
N LEU A 282 15.39 -23.33 2.98
CA LEU A 282 16.08 -23.07 4.23
C LEU A 282 16.15 -24.35 5.05
N ASP A 283 17.36 -24.76 5.41
CA ASP A 283 17.61 -25.78 6.41
C ASP A 283 17.94 -25.07 7.73
N ILE A 284 17.11 -25.25 8.75
CA ILE A 284 17.21 -24.56 10.05
C ILE A 284 17.45 -25.58 11.14
N ALA A 285 18.58 -25.44 11.85
CA ALA A 285 18.99 -26.35 12.92
C ALA A 285 19.77 -25.60 14.02
N PRO A 286 19.63 -26.03 15.30
CA PRO A 286 20.35 -25.43 16.42
C PRO A 286 21.85 -25.72 16.36
N PRO A 287 22.70 -24.95 17.06
CA PRO A 287 22.36 -23.82 17.94
C PRO A 287 22.01 -22.54 17.17
N PHE A 288 21.07 -21.75 17.71
CA PHE A 288 20.65 -20.48 17.12
C PHE A 288 21.38 -19.31 17.77
N THR A 289 22.33 -18.71 17.05
CA THR A 289 23.23 -17.67 17.56
C THR A 289 23.05 -16.31 16.87
N GLU A 290 22.48 -16.27 15.67
CA GLU A 290 22.31 -15.06 14.87
C GLU A 290 20.85 -14.86 14.44
N LYS A 291 20.51 -13.67 13.94
CA LYS A 291 19.17 -13.41 13.38
C LYS A 291 19.02 -14.06 12.00
N LEU A 292 17.79 -14.35 11.61
CA LEU A 292 17.47 -14.59 10.20
C LEU A 292 17.30 -13.22 9.53
N ILE A 293 18.03 -12.94 8.45
CA ILE A 293 17.82 -11.74 7.61
C ILE A 293 17.94 -12.11 6.14
N ILE A 294 16.86 -11.89 5.39
CA ILE A 294 16.81 -12.01 3.93
C ILE A 294 16.30 -10.68 3.37
N ASP A 295 17.14 -10.01 2.58
CA ASP A 295 16.77 -8.80 1.85
C ASP A 295 16.39 -9.13 0.42
N GLY A 296 15.39 -8.44 -0.10
CA GLY A 296 14.93 -8.63 -1.46
C GLY A 296 14.60 -7.33 -2.18
N ASN A 297 14.74 -7.37 -3.49
CA ASN A 297 14.32 -6.31 -4.39
C ASN A 297 13.78 -6.92 -5.67
N CYS A 298 12.64 -6.46 -6.15
CA CYS A 298 12.08 -6.89 -7.43
C CYS A 298 11.48 -5.72 -8.18
N GLY A 299 11.25 -5.90 -9.48
CA GLY A 299 10.62 -4.86 -10.29
C GLY A 299 10.67 -5.22 -11.76
N CYS A 300 10.44 -4.21 -12.60
CA CYS A 300 10.50 -4.32 -14.04
C CYS A 300 11.10 -3.05 -14.65
N GLY A 301 11.39 -3.07 -15.96
CA GLY A 301 11.96 -1.92 -16.65
C GLY A 301 11.02 -0.70 -16.72
N GLN A 302 9.72 -0.89 -16.47
CA GLN A 302 8.69 0.16 -16.61
C GLN A 302 8.09 0.66 -15.29
N SER A 303 8.44 0.07 -14.15
CA SER A 303 7.90 0.46 -12.85
C SER A 303 9.01 0.64 -11.81
N PRO A 304 8.79 1.43 -10.75
CA PRO A 304 9.70 1.47 -9.62
C PRO A 304 9.92 0.08 -9.02
N SER A 305 11.10 -0.13 -8.42
CA SER A 305 11.43 -1.37 -7.76
C SER A 305 10.82 -1.46 -6.36
N CYS A 306 10.33 -2.64 -5.98
CA CYS A 306 9.80 -2.96 -4.66
C CYS A 306 10.87 -3.69 -3.83
N LYS A 307 11.31 -3.06 -2.73
CA LYS A 307 12.21 -3.65 -1.73
C LYS A 307 11.42 -4.31 -0.60
N PHE A 308 11.98 -5.37 -0.05
CA PHE A 308 11.42 -6.07 1.11
C PHE A 308 12.50 -6.70 1.98
N ARG A 309 12.15 -6.97 3.23
CA ARG A 309 13.02 -7.61 4.20
C ARG A 309 12.23 -8.65 4.98
N ILE A 310 12.82 -9.82 5.13
CA ILE A 310 12.40 -10.87 6.05
C ILE A 310 13.41 -10.86 7.20
N GLU A 311 12.93 -10.66 8.43
CA GLU A 311 13.78 -10.69 9.62
C GLU A 311 13.11 -11.37 10.81
N ASN A 312 13.87 -12.16 11.55
CA ASN A 312 13.42 -12.76 12.80
C ASN A 312 14.58 -12.98 13.77
N ASP A 313 14.29 -12.85 15.07
CA ASP A 313 15.28 -12.96 16.14
C ASP A 313 15.61 -14.41 16.48
N CYS A 314 16.87 -14.69 16.84
CA CYS A 314 17.34 -16.03 17.19
C CYS A 314 16.51 -16.71 18.28
N LYS A 315 16.17 -15.98 19.35
CA LYS A 315 15.38 -16.50 20.48
C LYS A 315 13.99 -16.93 20.05
N THR A 316 13.33 -16.12 19.22
CA THR A 316 12.00 -16.45 18.68
C THR A 316 12.05 -17.70 17.82
N ILE A 317 13.08 -17.82 16.97
CA ILE A 317 13.29 -19.01 16.14
C ILE A 317 13.54 -20.25 17.01
N GLU A 318 14.35 -20.11 18.07
CA GLU A 318 14.64 -21.18 19.02
C GLU A 318 13.38 -21.68 19.74
N ASP A 319 12.57 -20.77 20.28
CA ASP A 319 11.31 -21.10 20.96
C ASP A 319 10.34 -21.82 20.00
N LEU A 320 10.22 -21.33 18.76
CA LEU A 320 9.37 -21.93 17.73
C LEU A 320 9.87 -23.32 17.32
N TYR A 321 11.17 -23.48 17.14
CA TYR A 321 11.80 -24.75 16.80
C TYR A 321 11.58 -25.78 17.92
N ASN A 322 11.86 -25.42 19.18
CA ASN A 322 11.71 -26.32 20.32
C ASN A 322 10.26 -26.77 20.51
N ASN A 323 9.30 -25.84 20.44
CA ASN A 323 7.88 -26.15 20.52
C ASN A 323 7.45 -27.13 19.41
N PHE A 324 7.95 -26.92 18.19
CA PHE A 324 7.62 -27.77 17.05
C PHE A 324 8.26 -29.16 17.14
N VAL A 325 9.52 -29.28 17.59
CA VAL A 325 10.17 -30.57 17.83
C VAL A 325 9.43 -31.37 18.92
N GLU A 326 9.02 -30.72 20.02
CA GLU A 326 8.22 -31.37 21.07
C GLU A 326 6.88 -31.88 20.52
N LYS A 327 6.15 -31.07 19.77
CA LYS A 327 4.88 -31.47 19.14
C LYS A 327 5.05 -32.55 18.07
N GLY A 328 6.15 -32.52 17.32
CA GLY A 328 6.50 -33.51 16.31
C GLY A 328 6.78 -34.89 16.91
N LYS A 329 7.46 -34.95 18.06
CA LYS A 329 7.65 -36.20 18.81
C LYS A 329 6.32 -36.83 19.24
N ASN A 330 5.30 -36.01 19.50
CA ASN A 330 3.98 -36.47 19.90
C ASN A 330 3.03 -36.79 18.73
N CYS A 331 3.47 -36.65 17.46
CA CYS A 331 2.68 -36.88 16.24
C CYS A 331 1.37 -36.04 16.10
N ILE A 332 1.36 -34.79 16.59
CA ILE A 332 0.12 -33.97 16.68
C ILE A 332 0.00 -32.93 15.54
N LEU A 333 1.00 -32.77 14.67
CA LEU A 333 1.08 -31.60 13.80
C LEU A 333 0.28 -31.73 12.50
N THR A 334 -0.73 -30.89 12.35
CA THR A 334 -1.49 -30.70 11.12
C THR A 334 -0.70 -29.87 10.09
N ASP A 335 -1.00 -29.99 8.79
CA ASP A 335 -0.35 -29.18 7.74
C ASP A 335 -0.56 -27.67 7.95
N LYS A 336 -1.70 -27.29 8.53
CA LYS A 336 -1.99 -25.90 8.92
C LYS A 336 -1.03 -25.39 9.99
N GLU A 337 -0.67 -26.21 10.97
CA GLU A 337 0.30 -25.83 12.00
C GLU A 337 1.72 -25.74 11.44
N LYS A 338 2.11 -26.67 10.56
CA LYS A 338 3.39 -26.63 9.83
C LYS A 338 3.52 -25.38 8.96
N TYR A 339 2.45 -25.01 8.26
CA TYR A 339 2.38 -23.78 7.48
C TYR A 339 2.48 -22.53 8.36
N ASN A 340 1.73 -22.48 9.46
CA ASN A 340 1.78 -21.37 10.41
C ASN A 340 3.15 -21.22 11.07
N LEU A 341 3.85 -22.33 11.32
CA LEU A 341 5.22 -22.30 11.84
C LEU A 341 6.17 -21.65 10.83
N ALA A 342 6.11 -22.08 9.56
CA ALA A 342 6.95 -21.51 8.51
C ALA A 342 6.75 -20.00 8.37
N ILE A 343 5.49 -19.54 8.40
CA ILE A 343 5.13 -18.11 8.43
C ILE A 343 5.77 -17.40 9.62
N LYS A 344 5.66 -17.98 10.84
CA LYS A 344 6.19 -17.38 12.06
C LYS A 344 7.72 -17.31 12.08
N ILE A 345 8.40 -18.33 11.57
CA ILE A 345 9.86 -18.34 11.48
C ILE A 345 10.35 -17.31 10.47
N LEU A 346 9.67 -17.18 9.34
CA LEU A 346 9.95 -16.14 8.35
C LEU A 346 9.43 -14.76 8.77
N ASN A 347 8.66 -14.66 9.86
CA ASN A 347 8.03 -13.43 10.34
C ASN A 347 7.34 -12.64 9.22
N ILE A 348 6.70 -13.33 8.28
CA ILE A 348 5.96 -12.69 7.20
C ILE A 348 4.49 -12.61 7.56
N ALA A 349 3.82 -11.54 7.16
CA ALA A 349 2.37 -11.49 7.28
C ALA A 349 1.77 -12.61 6.41
N PRO A 350 0.81 -13.40 6.93
CA PRO A 350 0.03 -14.31 6.07
C PRO A 350 -0.52 -13.46 4.94
N THR A 351 -0.31 -13.90 3.69
CA THR A 351 -0.68 -13.18 2.47
C THR A 351 -2.07 -12.59 2.61
N HIS A 352 -2.14 -11.33 3.03
CA HIS A 352 -3.39 -10.61 3.06
C HIS A 352 -3.81 -10.51 1.60
N LYS A 353 -4.93 -11.14 1.28
CA LYS A 353 -5.79 -10.67 0.20
C LYS A 353 -6.00 -9.17 0.48
N ARG A 354 -5.17 -8.29 -0.12
CA ARG A 354 -5.64 -6.95 -0.47
C ARG A 354 -6.91 -7.23 -1.26
N SER A 355 -8.02 -6.82 -0.66
CA SER A 355 -9.39 -7.10 -1.05
C SER A 355 -9.52 -7.42 -2.54
N ASN A 356 -10.03 -8.61 -2.85
CA ASN A 356 -10.72 -8.81 -4.12
C ASN A 356 -11.78 -7.71 -4.20
N SER A 357 -11.53 -6.69 -5.01
CA SER A 357 -12.57 -5.81 -5.51
C SER A 357 -13.53 -6.70 -6.30
N LYS A 358 -14.71 -6.94 -5.73
CA LYS A 358 -15.90 -7.15 -6.55
C LYS A 358 -16.34 -5.81 -7.11
#